data_AF-A0A8H2X712-F1
#
_entry.id   AF-A0A8H2X712-F1
#
_cell.length_a   1.000
_cell.length_b   1.000
_cell.length_c   1.000
_cell.angle_alpha   90.00
_cell.angle_beta   90.00
_cell.angle_gamma   90.00
#
_symmetry.space_group_name_H-M   'P 1'
#
loop_
_entity.id
_entity.type
_entity.pdbx_description
1 polymer ?
#
loop_
_entity_poly.entity_id
_entity_poly.type
_entity_poly.pdbx_seq_one_letter_code
_entity_poly.pdbx_strand_id
1 'polypeptide(L)'
;MQPATNELHSAVVNLADLCQSEESFIEKASRDAHIDKQHAWAVGNTIRTLMPDAASPSAWPYLAVPMLTLVPPEKHLPDSQALEQIYDLACASNRFAQRNLIGSMLAGPSSESDEFADVGFWCGDIDENNKENSILEALSLGSWTQKGTITRLDDTPLKTLRKSEMWELCEALTDLTEFRVERPDNGGRVMYVMAGKGLEGWCGMIGVGVWSDE
;
A
#
# COMPACT_ATOMS: atom_id res chain seq x y z
N MET A 1 11.59 25.27 18.89
CA MET A 1 11.63 24.33 17.76
C MET A 1 10.46 23.37 17.89
N GLN A 2 9.36 23.65 17.18
CA GLN A 2 8.28 22.71 16.89
C GLN A 2 7.49 23.32 15.72
N PRO A 3 7.74 22.87 14.46
CA PRO A 3 6.77 23.13 13.41
C PRO A 3 6.44 21.92 12.48
N ALA A 4 7.13 20.78 12.58
CA ALA A 4 6.97 19.70 11.60
C ALA A 4 5.64 18.91 11.71
N THR A 5 5.08 18.77 12.91
CA THR A 5 3.90 17.93 13.14
C THR A 5 2.60 18.54 12.62
N ASN A 6 2.48 19.88 12.56
CA ASN A 6 1.25 20.53 12.11
C ASN A 6 1.03 20.48 10.59
N GLU A 7 2.09 20.42 9.79
CA GLU A 7 1.97 20.31 8.32
C GLU A 7 1.52 18.90 7.91
N LEU A 8 1.98 17.88 8.63
CA LEU A 8 1.69 16.48 8.33
C LEU A 8 0.22 16.11 8.58
N HIS A 9 -0.40 16.67 9.62
CA HIS A 9 -1.86 16.52 9.85
C HIS A 9 -2.74 17.18 8.78
N SER A 10 -2.24 18.20 8.07
CA SER A 10 -2.98 18.82 6.95
C SER A 10 -2.89 18.01 5.64
N ALA A 11 -2.01 17.01 5.61
CA ALA A 11 -1.68 16.22 4.43
C ALA A 11 -2.36 14.84 4.41
N VAL A 12 -3.07 14.48 5.48
CA VAL A 12 -3.79 13.21 5.60
C VAL A 12 -5.26 13.41 5.21
N VAL A 13 -5.73 12.63 4.26
CA VAL A 13 -7.09 12.72 3.72
C VAL A 13 -7.84 11.43 3.99
N ASN A 14 -9.11 11.54 4.38
CA ASN A 14 -9.99 10.38 4.43
C ASN A 14 -10.19 9.86 3.00
N LEU A 15 -9.93 8.58 2.77
CA LEU A 15 -10.09 7.97 1.44
C LEU A 15 -11.51 8.06 0.89
N ALA A 16 -12.53 8.13 1.76
CA ALA A 16 -13.91 8.32 1.34
C ALA A 16 -14.16 9.69 0.70
N ASP A 17 -13.41 10.72 1.10
CA ASP A 17 -13.48 12.04 0.48
C ASP A 17 -12.75 12.04 -0.87
N LEU A 18 -11.65 11.30 -0.98
CA LEU A 18 -10.91 11.14 -2.23
C LEU A 18 -11.70 10.35 -3.29
N CYS A 19 -12.50 9.36 -2.89
CA CYS A 19 -13.33 8.59 -3.81
C CYS A 19 -14.51 9.37 -4.41
N GLN A 20 -14.83 10.57 -3.90
CA GLN A 20 -15.94 11.38 -4.39
C GLN A 20 -15.59 12.20 -5.66
N SER A 21 -14.31 12.44 -5.97
CA SER A 21 -13.90 12.97 -7.28
C SER A 21 -12.47 12.56 -7.66
N GLU A 22 -12.37 11.64 -8.63
CA GLU A 22 -11.11 11.06 -9.13
C GLU A 22 -10.15 12.13 -9.69
N GLU A 23 -10.69 13.13 -10.39
CA GLU A 23 -9.92 14.26 -10.94
C GLU A 23 -9.22 15.08 -9.83
N SER A 24 -9.85 15.21 -8.65
CA SER A 24 -9.24 15.92 -7.51
C SER A 24 -8.07 15.15 -6.88
N PHE A 25 -8.16 13.82 -6.86
CA PHE A 25 -7.11 12.97 -6.29
C PHE A 25 -5.88 12.97 -7.19
N ILE A 26 -6.05 12.78 -8.50
CA ILE A 26 -4.93 12.70 -9.46
C ILE A 26 -4.12 14.00 -9.43
N GLU A 27 -4.79 15.15 -9.51
CA GLU A 27 -4.11 16.46 -9.48
C GLU A 27 -3.40 16.71 -8.15
N LYS A 28 -4.02 16.31 -7.02
CA LYS A 28 -3.43 16.48 -5.69
C LYS A 28 -2.23 15.57 -5.50
N ALA A 29 -2.36 14.28 -5.79
CA ALA A 29 -1.28 13.31 -5.65
C ALA A 29 -0.12 13.60 -6.60
N SER A 30 -0.39 13.92 -7.87
CA SER A 30 0.66 14.27 -8.83
C SER A 30 1.46 15.50 -8.38
N ARG A 31 0.77 16.53 -7.88
CA ARG A 31 1.43 17.75 -7.38
C ARG A 31 2.17 17.52 -6.06
N ASP A 32 1.51 16.92 -5.07
CA ASP A 32 1.99 16.89 -3.70
C ASP A 32 3.03 15.75 -3.49
N ALA A 33 2.87 14.63 -4.18
CA ALA A 33 3.81 13.50 -4.15
C ALA A 33 4.82 13.50 -5.32
N HIS A 34 4.83 14.53 -6.16
CA HIS A 34 5.81 14.69 -7.25
C HIS A 34 5.88 13.49 -8.22
N ILE A 35 4.74 12.82 -8.44
CA ILE A 35 4.59 11.73 -9.40
C ILE A 35 3.83 12.21 -10.64
N ASP A 36 3.99 11.54 -11.78
CA ASP A 36 3.19 11.85 -12.96
C ASP A 36 1.71 11.46 -12.78
N LYS A 37 0.84 11.98 -13.66
CA LYS A 37 -0.61 11.75 -13.57
C LYS A 37 -1.02 10.29 -13.79
N GLN A 38 -0.25 9.54 -14.58
CA GLN A 38 -0.53 8.14 -14.87
C GLN A 38 -0.23 7.29 -13.63
N HIS A 39 0.89 7.55 -12.96
CA HIS A 39 1.20 6.92 -11.69
C HIS A 39 0.18 7.30 -10.61
N ALA A 40 -0.21 8.59 -10.53
CA ALA A 40 -1.25 9.02 -9.59
C ALA A 40 -2.59 8.31 -9.86
N TRP A 41 -2.96 8.11 -11.12
CA TRP A 41 -4.14 7.34 -11.51
C TRP A 41 -4.05 5.87 -11.07
N ALA A 42 -2.92 5.20 -11.32
CA ALA A 42 -2.70 3.81 -10.94
C ALA A 42 -2.72 3.59 -9.42
N VAL A 43 -2.18 4.53 -8.63
CA VAL A 43 -2.31 4.54 -7.17
C VAL A 43 -3.78 4.66 -6.77
N GLY A 44 -4.53 5.54 -7.43
CA GLY A 44 -5.97 5.74 -7.19
C GLY A 44 -6.78 4.46 -7.44
N ASN A 45 -6.49 3.74 -8.53
CA ASN A 45 -7.10 2.45 -8.81
C ASN A 45 -6.77 1.41 -7.75
N THR A 46 -5.52 1.33 -7.33
CA THR A 46 -5.09 0.40 -6.27
C THR A 46 -5.88 0.65 -4.99
N ILE A 47 -5.93 1.91 -4.54
CA ILE A 47 -6.69 2.32 -3.37
C ILE A 47 -8.18 1.95 -3.52
N ARG A 48 -8.80 2.32 -4.65
CA ARG A 48 -10.22 2.02 -4.92
C ARG A 48 -10.50 0.53 -4.87
N THR A 49 -9.61 -0.29 -5.43
CA THR A 49 -9.76 -1.74 -5.44
C THR A 49 -9.61 -2.34 -4.04
N LEU A 50 -8.74 -1.77 -3.20
CA LEU A 50 -8.56 -2.18 -1.81
C LEU A 50 -9.78 -1.85 -0.93
N MET A 51 -10.57 -0.83 -1.27
CA MET A 51 -11.65 -0.37 -0.39
C MET A 51 -12.75 -1.43 -0.18
N PRO A 52 -13.26 -1.60 1.06
CA PRO A 52 -14.33 -2.55 1.36
C PRO A 52 -15.64 -2.19 0.65
N ASP A 53 -16.38 -3.19 0.17
CA ASP A 53 -17.65 -2.98 -0.57
C ASP A 53 -18.77 -2.31 0.25
N ALA A 54 -18.63 -2.15 1.59
CA ALA A 54 -19.72 -1.70 2.46
C ALA A 54 -19.31 -1.07 3.81
N ALA A 55 -18.04 -0.74 4.05
CA ALA A 55 -17.65 -0.10 5.31
C ALA A 55 -18.16 1.36 5.35
N SER A 56 -18.67 1.80 6.51
CA SER A 56 -18.99 3.22 6.74
C SER A 56 -17.77 4.08 6.40
N PRO A 57 -17.91 5.22 5.69
CA PRO A 57 -16.80 6.12 5.34
C PRO A 57 -15.85 6.51 6.48
N SER A 58 -16.34 6.48 7.72
CA SER A 58 -15.55 6.76 8.93
C SER A 58 -14.61 5.64 9.35
N ALA A 59 -14.75 4.45 8.78
CA ALA A 59 -13.94 3.27 9.10
C ALA A 59 -12.82 3.02 8.08
N TRP A 60 -12.71 3.83 7.03
CA TRP A 60 -11.71 3.65 5.98
C TRP A 60 -10.33 4.10 6.47
N PRO A 61 -9.24 3.51 5.94
CA PRO A 61 -7.91 4.04 6.23
C PRO A 61 -7.78 5.45 5.65
N TYR A 62 -6.81 6.18 6.17
CA TYR A 62 -6.49 7.51 5.65
C TYR A 62 -5.27 7.40 4.74
N LEU A 63 -5.12 8.36 3.84
CA LEU A 63 -3.96 8.47 2.97
C LEU A 63 -3.15 9.71 3.32
N ALA A 64 -1.89 9.51 3.70
CA ALA A 64 -0.89 10.57 3.78
C ALA A 64 -0.44 10.91 2.35
N VAL A 65 -1.06 11.91 1.73
CA VAL A 65 -1.00 12.14 0.27
C VAL A 65 0.41 12.41 -0.26
N PRO A 66 1.25 13.27 0.35
CA PRO A 66 2.60 13.49 -0.16
C PRO A 66 3.47 12.24 -0.16
N MET A 67 3.15 11.29 0.72
CA MET A 67 3.92 10.06 0.94
C MET A 67 3.22 8.82 0.39
N LEU A 68 2.05 8.98 -0.24
CA LEU A 68 1.23 7.90 -0.82
C LEU A 68 1.12 6.68 0.13
N THR A 69 0.94 6.97 1.43
CA THR A 69 1.00 5.97 2.49
C THR A 69 -0.36 5.82 3.15
N LEU A 70 -0.86 4.58 3.17
CA LEU A 70 -2.05 4.20 3.92
C LEU A 70 -1.72 4.16 5.42
N VAL A 71 -2.55 4.81 6.23
CA VAL A 71 -2.40 4.86 7.69
C VAL A 71 -3.71 4.52 8.40
N PRO A 72 -3.66 3.98 9.63
CA PRO A 72 -4.84 3.59 10.38
C PRO A 72 -5.70 4.80 10.76
N PRO A 73 -7.03 4.64 10.89
CA PRO A 73 -7.95 5.75 11.14
C PRO A 73 -7.84 6.43 12.52
N GLU A 74 -7.34 5.73 13.54
CA GLU A 74 -7.36 6.19 14.92
C GLU A 74 -5.97 6.21 15.59
N LYS A 75 -4.88 6.01 14.83
CA LYS A 75 -3.52 6.00 15.38
C LYS A 75 -2.81 7.34 15.19
N HIS A 76 -1.87 7.62 16.09
CA HIS A 76 -0.86 8.66 15.89
C HIS A 76 -0.14 8.37 14.57
N LEU A 77 0.01 9.39 13.73
CA LEU A 77 0.80 9.24 12.51
C LEU A 77 2.24 8.94 12.89
N PRO A 78 2.94 8.09 12.11
CA PRO A 78 4.36 7.93 12.30
C PRO A 78 5.10 9.24 12.03
N ASP A 79 6.31 9.35 12.56
CA ASP A 79 7.17 10.49 12.32
C ASP A 79 7.51 10.65 10.82
N SER A 80 8.05 11.83 10.48
CA SER A 80 8.36 12.14 9.08
C SER A 80 9.40 11.19 8.48
N GLN A 81 10.30 10.64 9.30
CA GLN A 81 11.37 9.77 8.84
C GLN A 81 10.85 8.37 8.49
N ALA A 82 9.93 7.83 9.29
CA ALA A 82 9.25 6.57 9.00
C ALA A 82 8.35 6.72 7.76
N LEU A 83 7.68 7.86 7.57
CA LEU A 83 6.92 8.11 6.34
C LEU A 83 7.80 8.23 5.10
N GLU A 84 8.95 8.90 5.21
CA GLU A 84 9.93 9.00 4.12
C GLU A 84 10.49 7.62 3.74
N GLN A 85 10.80 6.76 4.73
CA GLN A 85 11.21 5.37 4.48
C GLN A 85 10.16 4.60 3.66
N ILE A 86 8.88 4.72 4.02
CA ILE A 86 7.78 4.03 3.33
C ILE A 86 7.57 4.60 1.92
N TYR A 87 7.63 5.92 1.78
CA TYR A 87 7.52 6.59 0.51
C TYR A 87 8.64 6.19 -0.46
N ASP A 88 9.89 6.17 0.00
CA ASP A 88 11.04 5.75 -0.79
C ASP A 88 10.89 4.30 -1.28
N LEU A 89 10.39 3.42 -0.41
CA LEU A 89 10.11 2.03 -0.74
C LEU A 89 9.05 1.93 -1.86
N ALA A 90 7.91 2.62 -1.70
CA ALA A 90 6.84 2.63 -2.71
C ALA A 90 7.30 3.24 -4.04
N CYS A 91 8.04 4.35 -4.01
CA CYS A 91 8.58 4.99 -5.20
C CYS A 91 9.60 4.10 -5.92
N ALA A 92 10.48 3.42 -5.18
CA ALA A 92 11.43 2.49 -5.78
C ALA A 92 10.71 1.31 -6.45
N SER A 93 9.67 0.78 -5.80
CA SER A 93 8.83 -0.30 -6.33
C SER A 93 8.16 0.07 -7.64
N ASN A 94 7.53 1.24 -7.68
CA ASN A 94 6.86 1.72 -8.88
C ASN A 94 7.85 2.02 -10.01
N ARG A 95 9.04 2.58 -9.71
CA ARG A 95 10.09 2.77 -10.73
C ARG A 95 10.57 1.43 -11.30
N PHE A 96 10.69 0.41 -10.46
CA PHE A 96 11.04 -0.93 -10.92
C PHE A 96 9.94 -1.52 -11.79
N ALA A 97 8.68 -1.39 -11.39
CA ALA A 97 7.51 -1.84 -12.13
C ALA A 97 7.48 -1.21 -13.54
N GLN A 98 7.63 0.11 -13.61
CA GLN A 98 7.72 0.86 -14.87
C GLN A 98 8.86 0.38 -15.79
N ARG A 99 10.06 0.15 -15.25
CA ARG A 99 11.21 -0.37 -16.03
C ARG A 99 10.96 -1.76 -16.60
N ASN A 100 10.12 -2.55 -15.95
CA ASN A 100 9.79 -3.92 -16.34
C ASN A 100 8.43 -4.04 -17.06
N LEU A 101 7.77 -2.92 -17.37
CA LEU A 101 6.47 -2.87 -18.04
C LEU A 101 5.38 -3.66 -17.30
N ILE A 102 5.39 -3.61 -15.97
CA ILE A 102 4.36 -4.16 -15.08
C ILE A 102 3.74 -3.03 -14.26
N GLY A 103 2.48 -3.15 -13.86
CA GLY A 103 1.81 -2.11 -13.05
C GLY A 103 2.27 -2.10 -11.60
N SER A 104 2.36 -3.28 -10.98
CA SER A 104 2.81 -3.46 -9.60
C SER A 104 3.96 -4.45 -9.55
N MET A 105 5.00 -4.13 -8.78
CA MET A 105 6.09 -5.06 -8.52
C MET A 105 5.59 -6.25 -7.69
N LEU A 106 4.74 -6.00 -6.69
CA LEU A 106 4.22 -7.04 -5.81
C LEU A 106 3.29 -8.02 -6.55
N ALA A 107 2.42 -7.51 -7.42
CA ALA A 107 1.54 -8.33 -8.25
C ALA A 107 2.29 -8.95 -9.45
N GLY A 108 3.43 -8.39 -9.83
CA GLY A 108 4.21 -8.87 -10.96
C GLY A 108 3.39 -8.89 -12.25
N PRO A 109 3.51 -9.96 -13.07
CA PRO A 109 2.75 -10.09 -14.31
C PRO A 109 1.22 -10.19 -14.12
N SER A 110 0.71 -10.41 -12.91
CA SER A 110 -0.74 -10.45 -12.64
C SER A 110 -1.38 -9.05 -12.54
N SER A 111 -0.57 -8.00 -12.61
CA SER A 111 -1.05 -6.64 -12.83
C SER A 111 -0.79 -6.28 -14.30
N GLU A 112 -1.86 -5.99 -15.05
CA GLU A 112 -1.71 -5.38 -16.36
C GLU A 112 -0.93 -4.08 -16.25
N SER A 113 -0.16 -3.75 -17.30
CA SER A 113 0.64 -2.53 -17.34
C SER A 113 -0.28 -1.32 -17.22
N ASP A 114 0.09 -0.37 -16.36
CA ASP A 114 -0.57 0.91 -16.13
C ASP A 114 -1.85 0.91 -15.28
N GLU A 115 -2.46 -0.25 -14.98
CA GLU A 115 -3.72 -0.29 -14.23
C GLU A 115 -3.55 -0.02 -12.73
N PHE A 116 -2.53 -0.62 -12.12
CA PHE A 116 -2.27 -0.56 -10.67
C PHE A 116 -0.84 -0.09 -10.38
N ALA A 117 -0.59 0.27 -9.12
CA ALA A 117 0.70 0.70 -8.60
C ALA A 117 0.86 0.18 -7.16
N ASP A 118 2.10 0.06 -6.68
CA ASP A 118 2.34 -0.28 -5.28
C ASP A 118 2.14 0.95 -4.40
N VAL A 119 1.46 0.78 -3.27
CA VAL A 119 1.13 1.84 -2.30
C VAL A 119 1.77 1.50 -0.96
N GLY A 120 2.38 2.49 -0.32
CA GLY A 120 2.98 2.32 1.01
C GLY A 120 1.90 2.16 2.08
N PHE A 121 2.24 1.51 3.19
CA PHE A 121 1.38 1.50 4.37
C PHE A 121 2.19 1.51 5.67
N TRP A 122 1.56 1.99 6.73
CA TRP A 122 2.04 1.88 8.10
C TRP A 122 0.93 1.34 9.00
N CYS A 123 1.25 0.41 9.89
CA CYS A 123 0.33 -0.20 10.85
C CYS A 123 0.72 0.09 12.31
N GLY A 124 1.95 0.51 12.57
CA GLY A 124 2.51 0.59 13.92
C GLY A 124 2.63 -0.80 14.54
N ASP A 125 2.27 -0.94 15.81
CA ASP A 125 2.29 -2.25 16.47
C ASP A 125 1.14 -3.16 15.98
N ILE A 126 1.45 -4.45 15.80
CA ILE A 126 0.53 -5.53 15.40
C ILE A 126 0.73 -6.77 16.30
N ASP A 127 -0.21 -7.71 16.29
CA ASP A 127 0.02 -9.03 16.89
C ASP A 127 0.91 -9.89 15.97
N GLU A 128 2.15 -10.10 16.40
CA GLU A 128 3.15 -10.84 15.63
C GLU A 128 2.87 -12.34 15.52
N ASN A 129 1.95 -12.88 16.33
CA ASN A 129 1.52 -14.27 16.18
C ASN A 129 0.48 -14.44 15.07
N ASN A 130 -0.11 -13.33 14.60
CA ASN A 130 -1.16 -13.31 13.59
C ASN A 130 -0.97 -12.13 12.60
N LYS A 131 0.28 -11.96 12.15
CA LYS A 131 0.74 -10.78 11.38
C LYS A 131 -0.20 -10.38 10.25
N GLU A 132 -0.60 -11.33 9.41
CA GLU A 132 -1.40 -11.06 8.22
C GLU A 132 -2.75 -10.45 8.57
N ASN A 133 -3.48 -11.06 9.50
CA ASN A 133 -4.78 -10.54 9.93
C ASN A 133 -4.62 -9.21 10.66
N SER A 134 -3.63 -9.07 11.54
CA SER A 134 -3.42 -7.84 12.30
C SER A 134 -3.00 -6.65 11.43
N ILE A 135 -2.21 -6.87 10.37
CA ILE A 135 -1.90 -5.84 9.38
C ILE A 135 -3.17 -5.37 8.68
N LEU A 136 -4.00 -6.31 8.22
CA LEU A 136 -5.23 -5.97 7.50
C LEU A 136 -6.27 -5.32 8.39
N GLU A 137 -6.40 -5.76 9.65
CA GLU A 137 -7.27 -5.12 10.64
C GLU A 137 -6.80 -3.70 10.96
N ALA A 138 -5.50 -3.48 11.13
CA ALA A 138 -4.94 -2.15 11.41
C ALA A 138 -5.24 -1.13 10.29
N LEU A 139 -5.30 -1.60 9.04
CA LEU A 139 -5.61 -0.78 7.87
C LEU A 139 -7.11 -0.75 7.52
N SER A 140 -7.98 -1.28 8.40
CA SER A 140 -9.42 -1.43 8.14
C SER A 140 -9.75 -2.24 6.88
N LEU A 141 -8.86 -3.14 6.48
CA LEU A 141 -8.99 -4.06 5.35
C LEU A 141 -9.49 -5.45 5.78
N GLY A 142 -10.00 -5.62 7.00
CA GLY A 142 -10.48 -6.91 7.52
C GLY A 142 -11.56 -7.59 6.68
N SER A 143 -12.28 -6.87 5.81
CA SER A 143 -13.20 -7.52 4.86
C SER A 143 -12.49 -8.43 3.85
N TRP A 144 -11.21 -8.18 3.56
CA TRP A 144 -10.41 -9.02 2.68
C TRP A 144 -10.16 -10.40 3.29
N THR A 145 -9.95 -10.47 4.60
CA THR A 145 -9.74 -11.76 5.30
C THR A 145 -11.06 -12.51 5.49
N GLN A 146 -12.17 -11.80 5.69
CA GLN A 146 -13.49 -12.42 5.84
C GLN A 146 -14.02 -13.05 4.55
N LYS A 147 -13.69 -12.44 3.40
CA LYS A 147 -14.21 -12.84 2.08
C LYS A 147 -13.19 -13.58 1.22
N GLY A 148 -11.92 -13.55 1.60
CA GLY A 148 -10.82 -14.08 0.80
C GLY A 148 -9.99 -15.14 1.52
N THR A 149 -9.02 -15.70 0.81
CA THR A 149 -8.07 -16.67 1.34
C THR A 149 -6.69 -16.04 1.42
N ILE A 150 -6.08 -16.08 2.61
CA ILE A 150 -4.70 -15.62 2.82
C ILE A 150 -3.74 -16.74 2.48
N THR A 151 -2.80 -16.47 1.58
CA THR A 151 -1.72 -17.39 1.21
C THR A 151 -0.38 -16.71 1.49
N ARG A 152 0.40 -17.28 2.42
CA ARG A 152 1.79 -16.87 2.65
C ARG A 152 2.62 -17.22 1.42
N LEU A 153 3.50 -16.32 1.01
CA LEU A 153 4.40 -16.55 -0.11
C LEU A 153 5.74 -17.05 0.44
N ASP A 154 6.27 -18.14 -0.14
CA ASP A 154 7.55 -18.76 0.28
C ASP A 154 8.79 -17.94 -0.15
N ASP A 155 8.79 -16.64 0.17
CA ASP A 155 9.79 -15.63 -0.18
C ASP A 155 9.96 -15.37 -1.69
N THR A 156 8.97 -15.64 -2.55
CA THR A 156 9.17 -15.57 -4.02
C THR A 156 9.34 -14.12 -4.55
N PRO A 157 8.48 -13.15 -4.20
CA PRO A 157 8.74 -11.73 -4.48
C PRO A 157 10.02 -11.23 -3.81
N LEU A 158 10.25 -11.59 -2.55
CA LEU A 158 11.45 -11.26 -1.77
C LEU A 158 12.75 -11.76 -2.43
N LYS A 159 12.74 -12.96 -3.04
CA LYS A 159 13.88 -13.51 -3.81
C LYS A 159 14.13 -12.73 -5.12
N THR A 160 13.09 -12.19 -5.73
CA THR A 160 13.18 -11.35 -6.93
C THR A 160 13.74 -9.98 -6.58
N LEU A 161 13.30 -9.43 -5.45
CA LEU A 161 13.78 -8.19 -4.85
C LEU A 161 15.21 -8.25 -4.36
N ARG A 162 15.64 -9.37 -3.76
CA ARG A 162 17.04 -9.61 -3.34
C ARG A 162 18.06 -9.44 -4.46
N LYS A 163 17.62 -9.45 -5.72
CA LYS A 163 18.47 -9.31 -6.91
C LYS A 163 18.32 -7.94 -7.58
N SER A 164 17.45 -7.07 -7.07
CA SER A 164 17.22 -5.75 -7.64
C SER A 164 17.99 -4.68 -6.86
N GLU A 165 18.18 -3.52 -7.50
CA GLU A 165 18.71 -2.30 -6.88
C GLU A 165 17.85 -1.81 -5.71
N MET A 166 16.65 -2.37 -5.51
CA MET A 166 15.75 -2.01 -4.42
C MET A 166 15.99 -2.79 -3.13
N TRP A 167 16.84 -3.82 -3.15
CA TRP A 167 17.05 -4.66 -1.98
C TRP A 167 17.52 -3.84 -0.77
N GLU A 168 18.35 -2.82 -0.97
CA GLU A 168 18.84 -1.93 0.10
C GLU A 168 17.69 -1.22 0.85
N LEU A 169 16.61 -0.87 0.15
CA LEU A 169 15.42 -0.27 0.76
C LEU A 169 14.56 -1.31 1.50
N CYS A 170 14.57 -2.56 1.03
CA CYS A 170 13.89 -3.67 1.71
C CYS A 170 14.68 -4.14 2.95
N GLU A 171 16.01 -4.06 2.93
CA GLU A 171 16.88 -4.36 4.10
C GLU A 171 16.68 -3.39 5.25
N ALA A 172 16.16 -2.19 4.96
CA ALA A 172 15.77 -1.24 6.00
C ALA A 172 14.56 -1.73 6.83
N LEU A 173 13.86 -2.77 6.38
CA LEU A 173 12.82 -3.46 7.12
C LEU A 173 13.36 -4.79 7.69
N THR A 174 13.05 -5.05 8.96
CA THR A 174 13.38 -6.32 9.63
C THR A 174 12.14 -7.21 9.75
N ASP A 175 12.31 -8.51 10.02
CA ASP A 175 11.19 -9.44 10.23
C ASP A 175 10.16 -9.45 9.07
N LEU A 176 10.69 -9.53 7.85
CA LEU A 176 9.91 -9.46 6.62
C LEU A 176 8.89 -10.60 6.52
N THR A 177 7.70 -10.29 6.05
CA THR A 177 6.65 -11.25 5.70
C THR A 177 6.00 -10.85 4.38
N GLU A 178 5.61 -11.85 3.60
CA GLU A 178 4.91 -11.68 2.33
C GLU A 178 3.71 -12.60 2.27
N PHE A 179 2.58 -12.05 1.84
CA PHE A 179 1.36 -12.82 1.66
C PHE A 179 0.51 -12.19 0.58
N ARG A 180 -0.40 -12.98 0.03
CA ARG A 180 -1.48 -12.49 -0.83
C ARG A 180 -2.84 -12.87 -0.27
N VAL A 181 -3.85 -12.10 -0.62
CA VAL A 181 -5.24 -12.38 -0.29
C VAL A 181 -6.05 -12.43 -1.58
N GLU A 182 -6.56 -13.62 -1.88
CA GLU A 182 -7.38 -13.87 -3.05
C GLU A 182 -8.86 -13.72 -2.68
N ARG A 183 -9.59 -12.85 -3.38
CA ARG A 183 -11.04 -12.72 -3.20
C ARG A 183 -11.77 -13.38 -4.38
N PRO A 184 -12.66 -14.35 -4.13
CA PRO A 184 -13.43 -15.02 -5.18
C PRO A 184 -14.64 -14.18 -5.66
N ASP A 185 -14.50 -12.85 -5.70
CA ASP A 185 -15.57 -11.96 -6.18
C ASP A 185 -15.49 -11.69 -7.68
N ASN A 186 -16.53 -11.03 -8.21
CA ASN A 186 -16.63 -10.66 -9.63
C ASN A 186 -15.46 -9.73 -10.00
N GLY A 187 -14.39 -10.31 -10.54
CA GLY A 187 -13.16 -9.60 -10.90
C GLY A 187 -11.88 -10.28 -10.41
N GLY A 188 -11.95 -11.39 -9.67
CA GLY A 188 -10.78 -12.21 -9.34
C GLY A 188 -9.67 -11.43 -8.64
N ARG A 189 -10.02 -10.50 -7.76
CA ARG A 189 -9.04 -9.54 -7.22
C ARG A 189 -8.05 -10.22 -6.27
N VAL A 190 -6.78 -9.88 -6.41
CA VAL A 190 -5.71 -10.34 -5.51
C VAL A 190 -4.97 -9.16 -4.95
N MET A 191 -4.92 -9.09 -3.61
CA MET A 191 -4.08 -8.14 -2.90
C MET A 191 -2.76 -8.82 -2.54
N TYR A 192 -1.65 -8.17 -2.86
CA TYR A 192 -0.31 -8.61 -2.50
C TYR A 192 0.25 -7.68 -1.44
N VAL A 193 0.85 -8.24 -0.40
CA VAL A 193 1.39 -7.50 0.74
C VAL A 193 2.82 -7.95 1.01
N MET A 194 3.72 -6.98 1.12
CA MET A 194 5.01 -7.15 1.76
C MET A 194 5.05 -6.24 2.98
N ALA A 195 5.41 -6.80 4.14
CA ALA A 195 5.49 -6.07 5.39
C ALA A 195 6.77 -6.39 6.15
N GLY A 196 7.24 -5.46 6.95
CA GLY A 196 8.31 -5.67 7.92
C GLY A 196 8.30 -4.59 9.01
N LYS A 197 9.15 -4.77 10.01
CA LYS A 197 9.41 -3.78 11.07
C LYS A 197 10.36 -2.70 10.56
N GLY A 198 9.84 -1.49 10.41
CA GLY A 198 10.60 -0.27 10.11
C GLY A 198 10.89 0.56 11.35
N LEU A 199 11.12 1.86 11.17
CA LEU A 199 11.56 2.77 12.23
C LEU A 199 10.57 2.93 13.40
N GLU A 200 9.27 2.97 13.11
CA GLU A 200 8.21 3.21 14.12
C GLU A 200 7.11 2.13 14.08
N GLY A 201 7.50 0.88 13.85
CA GLY A 201 6.60 -0.27 13.85
C GLY A 201 6.46 -0.92 12.48
N TRP A 202 5.39 -1.69 12.29
CA TRP A 202 5.18 -2.44 11.05
C TRP A 202 4.72 -1.53 9.93
N CYS A 203 5.34 -1.70 8.78
CA CYS A 203 5.05 -0.98 7.55
C CYS A 203 5.41 -1.83 6.33
N GLY A 204 5.13 -1.32 5.14
CA GLY A 204 5.50 -1.99 3.91
C GLY A 204 4.73 -1.45 2.71
N MET A 205 4.44 -2.35 1.77
CA MET A 205 3.73 -2.03 0.53
C MET A 205 2.56 -2.98 0.28
N ILE A 206 1.53 -2.46 -0.36
CA ILE A 206 0.39 -3.20 -0.88
C ILE A 206 0.30 -2.96 -2.38
N GLY A 207 0.15 -4.04 -3.14
CA GLY A 207 -0.13 -4.04 -4.56
C GLY A 207 -1.42 -4.80 -4.85
N VAL A 208 -2.01 -4.56 -6.01
CA VAL A 208 -3.22 -5.24 -6.48
C VAL A 208 -2.95 -5.84 -7.85
N GLY A 209 -3.50 -7.03 -8.08
CA GLY A 209 -3.56 -7.67 -9.38
C GLY A 209 -4.92 -8.34 -9.60
N VAL A 210 -5.11 -8.85 -10.81
CA VAL A 210 -6.29 -9.61 -11.20
C VAL A 210 -5.87 -11.05 -11.44
N TRP A 211 -6.60 -11.97 -10.84
CA TRP A 211 -6.50 -13.40 -11.07
C TRP A 211 -7.58 -13.80 -12.07
N SER A 212 -7.14 -14.23 -13.24
CA SER A 212 -7.96 -14.99 -14.15
C SER A 212 -7.88 -16.46 -13.76
N ASP A 213 -9.01 -17.07 -13.41
CA ASP A 213 -9.15 -18.53 -13.43
C ASP A 213 -8.87 -18.99 -14.86
N GLU A 214 -7.75 -19.70 -15.09
CA GLU A 214 -7.60 -20.57 -16.26
C GLU A 214 -8.33 -21.90 -16.02
#